data_AF-A0A5B8U3Z5-F1
#
_entry.id   AF-A0A5B8U3Z5-F1
#
_cell.length_a   1.000
_cell.length_b   1.000
_cell.length_c   1.000
_cell.angle_alpha   90.00
_cell.angle_beta   90.00
_cell.angle_gamma   90.00
#
_symmetry.space_group_name_H-M   'P 1'
#
loop_
_entity.id
_entity.type
_entity.pdbx_description
1 polymer ?
#
loop_
_entity_poly.entity_id
_entity_poly.type
_entity_poly.pdbx_seq_one_letter_code
_entity_poly.pdbx_strand_id
1 'polypeptide(L)'
;MPEAGGAAPGGPVLGLGDSISCGPEEGAFGVPPRAWAQWLAEALDLPFHRLARAGAVAPDIAAGLLPRARGDYALACVHVGTNDVRAPGWDPGAYAQALETILATLAPRAQRLCVATLPLDLGRPRAGAKVAVLNAIVRAAAARHDAAVAGLDDLRGWRLVFPDAVHPTALGQLEIAERAAAALGLAARPAAIAGVMRGPRADLRYALTRQPAHLLRDRRRRWAERAR
;
A
#
# COMPACT_ATOMS: atom_id res chain seq x y z
N MET A 1 41.46 22.68 7.10
CA MET A 1 40.98 21.47 6.40
C MET A 1 39.48 21.38 6.64
N PRO A 2 38.63 21.57 5.62
CA PRO A 2 37.19 21.43 5.80
C PRO A 2 36.83 19.95 5.73
N GLU A 3 36.07 19.49 6.70
CA GLU A 3 35.57 18.12 6.79
C GLU A 3 34.64 17.81 5.61
N ALA A 4 34.78 16.60 5.09
CA ALA A 4 34.00 16.06 4.00
C ALA A 4 32.51 16.06 4.36
N GLY A 5 31.70 16.75 3.55
CA GLY A 5 30.25 16.61 3.55
C GLY A 5 29.87 15.19 3.13
N GLY A 6 29.73 14.29 4.11
CA GLY A 6 29.11 13.00 3.91
C GLY A 6 27.64 13.19 3.60
N ALA A 7 27.19 12.67 2.46
CA ALA A 7 25.77 12.58 2.13
C ALA A 7 24.99 11.92 3.28
N ALA A 8 23.80 12.45 3.61
CA ALA A 8 22.95 11.90 4.66
C ALA A 8 22.75 10.38 4.47
N PRO A 9 22.89 9.57 5.53
CA PRO A 9 22.82 8.12 5.43
C PRO A 9 21.38 7.68 5.16
N GLY A 10 21.07 7.37 3.91
CA GLY A 10 19.80 6.75 3.50
C GLY A 10 19.14 7.51 2.37
N GLY A 11 19.09 6.92 1.17
CA GLY A 11 18.30 7.44 0.05
C GLY A 11 16.81 7.56 0.38
N PRO A 12 15.97 8.06 -0.55
CA PRO A 12 14.54 8.22 -0.30
C PRO A 12 13.84 6.90 0.05
N VAL A 13 12.65 7.01 0.65
CA VAL A 13 11.69 5.90 0.69
C VAL A 13 10.95 5.85 -0.65
N LEU A 14 11.00 4.71 -1.32
CA LEU A 14 10.24 4.44 -2.54
C LEU A 14 8.89 3.82 -2.19
N GLY A 15 7.79 4.39 -2.69
CA GLY A 15 6.49 3.72 -2.74
C GLY A 15 6.17 3.28 -4.17
N LEU A 16 6.24 1.97 -4.45
CA LEU A 16 5.93 1.38 -5.75
C LEU A 16 4.61 0.60 -5.67
N GLY A 17 3.67 0.84 -6.59
CA GLY A 17 2.43 0.04 -6.59
C GLY A 17 1.23 0.56 -7.37
N ASP A 18 0.07 0.02 -7.01
CA ASP A 18 -1.22 0.34 -7.61
C ASP A 18 -1.93 1.52 -6.92
N SER A 19 -3.27 1.61 -7.01
CA SER A 19 -4.05 2.70 -6.41
C SER A 19 -3.87 2.82 -4.90
N ILE A 20 -3.55 1.73 -4.18
CA ILE A 20 -3.35 1.79 -2.74
C ILE A 20 -2.07 2.57 -2.40
N SER A 21 -1.03 2.42 -3.22
CA SER A 21 0.24 3.16 -3.08
C SER A 21 0.15 4.62 -3.53
N CYS A 22 -0.92 5.03 -4.23
CA CYS A 22 -1.21 6.45 -4.49
C CYS A 22 -1.62 7.20 -3.21
N GLY A 23 -2.13 6.49 -2.21
CA GLY A 23 -2.74 7.08 -1.03
C GLY A 23 -4.22 7.42 -1.24
N PRO A 24 -4.94 7.77 -0.16
CA PRO A 24 -6.35 8.12 -0.23
C PRO A 24 -6.51 9.57 -0.68
N GLU A 25 -7.63 9.88 -1.33
CA GLU A 25 -7.94 11.27 -1.73
C GLU A 25 -8.28 12.16 -0.52
N GLU A 26 -8.74 11.55 0.58
CA GLU A 26 -9.34 12.26 1.71
C GLU A 26 -8.82 11.76 3.05
N GLY A 27 -8.74 12.68 4.02
CA GLY A 27 -8.40 12.36 5.41
C GLY A 27 -9.54 11.63 6.13
N ALA A 28 -9.19 10.90 7.19
CA ALA A 28 -10.13 10.13 7.98
C ALA A 28 -9.71 10.13 9.44
N PHE A 29 -10.66 10.36 10.36
CA PHE A 29 -10.39 10.36 11.81
C PHE A 29 -9.24 11.29 12.24
N GLY A 30 -9.11 12.45 11.61
CA GLY A 30 -8.04 13.42 11.87
C GLY A 30 -6.71 13.08 11.17
N VAL A 31 -6.61 11.91 10.56
CA VAL A 31 -5.43 11.46 9.82
C VAL A 31 -5.44 12.10 8.42
N PRO A 32 -4.35 12.77 7.99
CA PRO A 32 -4.25 13.36 6.66
C PRO A 32 -4.16 12.30 5.55
N PRO A 33 -4.54 12.65 4.31
CA PRO A 33 -4.52 11.73 3.17
C PRO A 33 -3.10 11.44 2.68
N ARG A 34 -2.42 10.49 3.33
CA ARG A 34 -1.06 10.06 2.98
C ARG A 34 -1.05 8.59 2.60
N ALA A 35 -0.19 8.24 1.65
CA ALA A 35 0.10 6.85 1.32
C ALA A 35 0.88 6.19 2.48
N TRP A 36 0.70 4.89 2.71
CA TRP A 36 1.39 4.18 3.78
C TRP A 36 2.93 4.27 3.71
N ALA A 37 3.51 4.23 2.50
CA ALA A 37 4.96 4.41 2.31
C ALA A 37 5.41 5.85 2.61
N GLN A 38 4.54 6.84 2.41
CA GLN A 38 4.81 8.23 2.78
C GLN A 38 4.83 8.40 4.31
N TRP A 39 3.93 7.72 5.03
CA TRP A 39 3.95 7.70 6.48
C TRP A 39 5.28 7.16 7.04
N LEU A 40 5.83 6.12 6.42
CA LEU A 40 7.16 5.59 6.79
C LEU A 40 8.26 6.60 6.51
N ALA A 41 8.23 7.25 5.34
CA ALA A 41 9.20 8.29 4.98
C ALA A 41 9.22 9.42 6.01
N GLU A 42 8.04 9.95 6.37
CA GLU A 42 7.92 11.04 7.35
C GLU A 42 8.31 10.59 8.76
N ALA A 43 7.98 9.36 9.17
CA ALA A 43 8.37 8.83 10.48
C ALA A 43 9.89 8.58 10.59
N LEU A 44 10.56 8.37 9.46
CA LEU A 44 12.01 8.18 9.37
C LEU A 44 12.77 9.48 9.04
N ASP A 45 12.06 10.60 8.87
CA ASP A 45 12.62 11.88 8.40
C ASP A 45 13.40 11.75 7.07
N LEU A 46 12.84 10.99 6.12
CA LEU A 46 13.43 10.71 4.81
C LEU A 46 12.58 11.28 3.66
N PRO A 47 13.19 11.66 2.52
CA PRO A 47 12.45 12.05 1.33
C PRO A 47 11.58 10.90 0.80
N PHE A 48 10.44 11.22 0.20
CA PHE A 48 9.53 10.22 -0.38
C PHE A 48 9.48 10.30 -1.90
N HIS A 49 9.72 9.17 -2.57
CA HIS A 49 9.58 9.01 -4.02
C HIS A 49 8.40 8.07 -4.32
N ARG A 50 7.36 8.61 -4.95
CA ARG A 50 6.19 7.83 -5.34
C ARG A 50 6.27 7.36 -6.80
N LEU A 51 6.18 6.05 -7.01
CA LEU A 51 5.97 5.41 -8.30
C LEU A 51 4.71 4.53 -8.20
N ALA A 52 3.53 5.16 -8.24
CA ALA A 52 2.27 4.45 -8.16
C ALA A 52 1.31 4.86 -9.27
N ARG A 53 0.50 3.92 -9.76
CA ARG A 53 -0.51 4.17 -10.80
C ARG A 53 -1.82 3.48 -10.47
N ALA A 54 -2.89 4.26 -10.42
CA ALA A 54 -4.24 3.73 -10.22
C ALA A 54 -4.62 2.75 -11.33
N GLY A 55 -5.25 1.63 -10.96
CA GLY A 55 -5.70 0.59 -11.90
C GLY A 55 -4.60 -0.31 -12.47
N ALA A 56 -3.32 -0.05 -12.16
CA ALA A 56 -2.22 -0.87 -12.67
C ALA A 56 -2.23 -2.28 -12.06
N VAL A 57 -1.90 -3.26 -12.90
CA VAL A 57 -1.59 -4.66 -12.50
C VAL A 57 -0.07 -4.84 -12.29
N ALA A 58 0.38 -5.97 -11.74
CA ALA A 58 1.82 -6.17 -11.50
C ALA A 58 2.69 -6.10 -12.77
N PRO A 59 2.30 -6.72 -13.92
CA PRO A 59 3.07 -6.60 -15.17
C PRO A 59 3.22 -5.15 -15.66
N ASP A 60 2.16 -4.35 -15.52
CA ASP A 60 2.15 -2.92 -15.85
C ASP A 60 3.18 -2.12 -15.04
N ILE A 61 3.28 -2.42 -13.74
CA ILE A 61 4.24 -1.78 -12.84
C ILE A 61 5.66 -2.20 -13.21
N ALA A 62 5.88 -3.49 -13.45
CA ALA A 62 7.18 -4.03 -13.83
C ALA A 62 7.69 -3.46 -15.17
N ALA A 63 6.82 -3.35 -16.18
CA ALA A 63 7.20 -2.82 -17.49
C ALA A 63 7.27 -1.29 -17.53
N GLY A 64 6.37 -0.60 -16.81
CA GLY A 64 6.18 0.84 -16.95
C GLY A 64 6.84 1.69 -15.86
N LEU A 65 6.64 1.36 -14.58
CA LEU A 65 7.10 2.19 -13.48
C LEU A 65 8.47 1.77 -12.94
N LEU A 66 8.75 0.47 -12.89
CA LEU A 66 10.01 -0.07 -12.36
C LEU A 66 11.25 0.51 -13.06
N PRO A 67 11.30 0.74 -14.40
CA PRO A 67 12.47 1.36 -15.05
C PRO A 67 12.75 2.81 -14.63
N ARG A 68 11.81 3.45 -13.91
CA ARG A 68 11.95 4.79 -13.34
C ARG A 68 12.56 4.77 -11.93
N ALA A 69 12.67 3.59 -11.31
CA ALA A 69 13.32 3.39 -10.01
C ALA A 69 14.85 3.35 -10.18
N ARG A 70 15.46 4.52 -10.43
CA ARG A 70 16.88 4.64 -10.83
C ARG A 70 17.84 5.02 -9.70
N GLY A 71 17.33 5.39 -8.53
CA GLY A 71 18.17 5.78 -7.38
C GLY A 71 18.46 4.62 -6.42
N ASP A 72 19.33 4.88 -5.46
CA ASP A 72 19.46 4.07 -4.26
C ASP A 72 18.45 4.54 -3.21
N TYR A 73 17.86 3.60 -2.48
CA TYR A 73 16.76 3.83 -1.55
C TYR A 73 17.14 3.36 -0.14
N ALA A 74 16.77 4.12 0.89
CA ALA A 74 16.84 3.59 2.26
C ALA A 74 15.80 2.48 2.48
N LEU A 75 14.64 2.61 1.84
CA LEU A 75 13.54 1.68 1.94
C LEU A 75 12.75 1.64 0.64
N ALA A 76 12.48 0.45 0.12
CA ALA A 76 11.51 0.26 -0.94
C ALA A 76 10.26 -0.45 -0.40
N CYS A 77 9.11 0.17 -0.62
CA CYS A 77 7.79 -0.30 -0.22
C CYS A 77 6.99 -0.68 -1.47
N VAL A 78 6.67 -1.96 -1.61
CA VAL A 78 5.96 -2.52 -2.78
C VAL A 78 4.58 -3.03 -2.35
N HIS A 79 3.54 -2.53 -3.01
CA HIS A 79 2.17 -3.06 -2.85
C HIS A 79 1.48 -3.07 -4.23
N VAL A 80 1.32 -4.27 -4.78
CA VAL A 80 0.71 -4.49 -6.09
C VAL A 80 0.01 -5.85 -6.13
N GLY A 81 -1.06 -5.95 -6.92
CA GLY A 81 -1.84 -7.17 -7.06
C GLY A 81 -3.33 -6.96 -6.91
N THR A 82 -3.77 -5.79 -6.42
CA THR A 82 -5.19 -5.51 -6.16
C THR A 82 -6.02 -5.64 -7.42
N ASN A 83 -5.52 -5.12 -8.55
CA ASN A 83 -6.21 -5.17 -9.82
C ASN A 83 -6.09 -6.55 -10.48
N ASP A 84 -4.97 -7.25 -10.27
CA ASP A 84 -4.72 -8.57 -10.83
C ASP A 84 -5.75 -9.60 -10.34
N VAL A 85 -5.95 -9.72 -9.02
CA VAL A 85 -6.91 -10.70 -8.45
C VAL A 85 -8.37 -10.30 -8.67
N ARG A 86 -8.62 -9.00 -8.90
CA ARG A 86 -9.95 -8.49 -9.25
C ARG A 86 -10.26 -8.63 -10.74
N ALA A 87 -9.25 -8.86 -11.58
CA ALA A 87 -9.45 -9.13 -12.99
C ALA A 87 -10.08 -10.52 -13.20
N PRO A 88 -11.00 -10.66 -14.18
CA PRO A 88 -11.52 -11.96 -14.58
C PRO A 88 -10.39 -12.92 -15.00
N GLY A 89 -9.45 -12.44 -15.82
CA GLY A 89 -8.28 -13.18 -16.33
C GLY A 89 -7.09 -13.24 -15.38
N TRP A 90 -7.33 -13.41 -14.07
CA TRP A 90 -6.26 -13.58 -13.09
C TRP A 90 -5.30 -14.70 -13.49
N ASP A 91 -4.04 -14.34 -13.68
CA ASP A 91 -2.94 -15.27 -13.97
C ASP A 91 -1.91 -15.20 -12.82
N PRO A 92 -1.88 -16.20 -11.92
CA PRO A 92 -0.93 -16.21 -10.81
C PRO A 92 0.53 -16.34 -11.28
N GLY A 93 0.79 -16.95 -12.44
CA GLY A 93 2.13 -17.09 -13.00
C GLY A 93 2.67 -15.75 -13.50
N ALA A 94 1.86 -15.03 -14.27
CA ALA A 94 2.21 -13.67 -14.73
C ALA A 94 2.43 -12.71 -13.55
N TYR A 95 1.58 -12.78 -12.52
CA TYR A 95 1.77 -12.01 -11.29
C TYR A 95 3.09 -12.36 -10.59
N ALA A 96 3.36 -13.65 -10.39
CA ALA A 96 4.58 -14.10 -9.73
C ALA A 96 5.85 -13.65 -10.47
N GLN A 97 5.86 -13.74 -11.81
CA GLN A 97 6.98 -13.29 -12.63
C GLN A 97 7.18 -11.77 -12.56
N ALA A 98 6.10 -10.99 -12.57
CA ALA A 98 6.17 -9.55 -12.45
C ALA A 98 6.66 -9.12 -11.06
N LEU A 99 6.14 -9.74 -9.99
CA LEU A 99 6.60 -9.48 -8.63
C LEU A 99 8.07 -9.86 -8.46
N GLU A 100 8.49 -11.00 -8.99
CA GLU A 100 9.90 -11.41 -8.99
C GLU A 100 10.80 -10.36 -9.63
N THR A 101 10.40 -9.88 -10.80
CA THR A 101 11.14 -8.85 -11.55
C THR A 101 11.25 -7.56 -10.73
N ILE A 102 10.17 -7.14 -10.08
CA ILE A 102 10.13 -5.96 -9.21
C ILE A 102 11.11 -6.13 -8.04
N LEU A 103 11.01 -7.24 -7.29
CA LEU A 103 11.85 -7.44 -6.10
C LEU A 103 13.32 -7.63 -6.46
N ALA A 104 13.63 -8.45 -7.48
CA ALA A 104 15.00 -8.64 -7.95
C ALA A 104 15.67 -7.34 -8.42
N THR A 105 14.89 -6.42 -8.99
CA THR A 105 15.38 -5.10 -9.42
C THR A 105 15.62 -4.16 -8.23
N LEU A 106 14.75 -4.21 -7.21
CA LEU A 106 14.83 -3.29 -6.07
C LEU A 106 15.78 -3.77 -4.97
N ALA A 107 15.93 -5.08 -4.76
CA ALA A 107 16.79 -5.67 -3.73
C ALA A 107 18.23 -5.11 -3.72
N PRO A 108 18.96 -5.01 -4.85
CA PRO A 108 20.31 -4.44 -4.84
C PRO A 108 20.35 -2.91 -4.69
N ARG A 109 19.20 -2.22 -4.78
CA ARG A 109 19.09 -0.74 -4.75
C ARG A 109 18.48 -0.20 -3.47
N ALA A 110 17.94 -1.07 -2.60
CA ALA A 110 17.25 -0.66 -1.39
C ALA A 110 17.94 -1.28 -0.17
N GLN A 111 18.26 -0.47 0.84
CA GLN A 111 18.84 -0.99 2.08
C GLN A 111 17.87 -1.89 2.84
N ARG A 112 16.57 -1.63 2.70
CA ARG A 112 15.48 -2.46 3.21
C ARG A 112 14.38 -2.58 2.17
N LEU A 113 13.75 -3.75 2.09
CA LEU A 113 12.64 -4.02 1.21
C LEU A 113 11.42 -4.43 2.04
N CYS A 114 10.26 -3.86 1.74
CA CYS A 114 8.99 -4.21 2.37
C CYS A 114 7.94 -4.45 1.28
N VAL A 115 7.30 -5.61 1.36
CA VAL A 115 6.13 -5.95 0.54
C VAL A 115 4.91 -6.09 1.43
N ALA A 116 3.74 -5.74 0.91
CA ALA A 116 2.48 -5.90 1.63
C ALA A 116 1.59 -6.95 0.97
N THR A 117 0.96 -7.80 1.78
CA THR A 117 -0.09 -8.72 1.30
C THR A 117 -1.40 -7.98 1.06
N LEU A 118 -2.41 -8.65 0.51
CA LEU A 118 -3.75 -8.09 0.34
C LEU A 118 -4.72 -8.58 1.42
N PRO A 119 -5.78 -7.83 1.75
CA PRO A 119 -6.81 -8.28 2.68
C PRO A 119 -7.63 -9.45 2.11
N LEU A 120 -7.88 -10.49 2.90
CA LEU A 120 -8.65 -11.66 2.44
C LEU A 120 -10.11 -11.31 2.07
N ASP A 121 -10.66 -10.24 2.63
CA ASP A 121 -12.01 -9.74 2.34
C ASP A 121 -12.04 -8.72 1.17
N LEU A 122 -11.02 -8.75 0.28
CA LEU A 122 -10.86 -7.79 -0.80
C LEU A 122 -12.06 -7.75 -1.76
N GLY A 123 -12.59 -6.55 -1.95
CA GLY A 123 -13.52 -6.20 -3.02
C GLY A 123 -14.99 -6.46 -2.72
N ARG A 124 -15.83 -5.69 -3.41
CA ARG A 124 -17.28 -5.90 -3.54
C ARG A 124 -17.65 -5.74 -5.03
N PRO A 125 -17.83 -6.84 -5.80
CA PRO A 125 -17.81 -8.25 -5.37
C PRO A 125 -16.42 -8.73 -4.89
N ARG A 126 -16.41 -9.79 -4.07
CA ARG A 126 -15.20 -10.33 -3.46
C ARG A 126 -14.29 -10.98 -4.51
N ALA A 127 -12.99 -10.75 -4.42
CA ALA A 127 -11.98 -11.43 -5.23
C ALA A 127 -11.81 -12.93 -4.85
N GLY A 128 -12.26 -13.31 -3.66
CA GLY A 128 -12.36 -14.70 -3.22
C GLY A 128 -11.00 -15.38 -3.03
N ALA A 129 -10.93 -16.68 -3.32
CA ALA A 129 -9.74 -17.50 -3.08
C ALA A 129 -8.47 -17.04 -3.82
N LYS A 130 -8.62 -16.24 -4.89
CA LYS A 130 -7.49 -15.65 -5.63
C LYS A 130 -6.55 -14.85 -4.73
N VAL A 131 -7.10 -14.17 -3.71
CA VAL A 131 -6.31 -13.37 -2.77
C VAL A 131 -5.36 -14.23 -1.94
N ALA A 132 -5.82 -15.40 -1.47
CA ALA A 132 -4.98 -16.31 -0.70
C ALA A 132 -3.80 -16.84 -1.53
N VAL A 133 -4.06 -17.15 -2.81
CA VAL A 133 -3.01 -17.56 -3.76
C VAL A 133 -1.99 -16.44 -3.96
N LEU A 134 -2.46 -15.21 -4.19
CA LEU A 134 -1.59 -14.05 -4.33
C LEU A 134 -0.74 -13.81 -3.06
N ASN A 135 -1.35 -13.85 -1.88
CA ASN A 135 -0.63 -13.64 -0.62
C ASN A 135 0.45 -14.71 -0.39
N ALA A 136 0.20 -15.95 -0.80
CA ALA A 136 1.21 -17.01 -0.76
C ALA A 136 2.39 -16.69 -1.69
N ILE A 137 2.12 -16.21 -2.92
CA ILE A 137 3.16 -15.77 -3.86
C ILE A 137 3.97 -14.61 -3.27
N VAL A 138 3.30 -13.60 -2.68
CA VAL A 138 3.97 -12.45 -2.05
C VAL A 138 4.93 -12.91 -0.96
N ARG A 139 4.49 -13.79 -0.06
CA ARG A 139 5.32 -14.30 1.04
C ARG A 139 6.51 -15.12 0.53
N ALA A 140 6.30 -15.96 -0.48
CA ALA A 140 7.37 -16.76 -1.08
C ALA A 140 8.40 -15.88 -1.82
N ALA A 141 7.96 -14.84 -2.52
CA ALA A 141 8.86 -13.89 -3.17
C ALA A 141 9.62 -13.04 -2.14
N ALA A 142 8.94 -12.58 -1.10
CA ALA A 142 9.56 -11.83 -0.01
C ALA A 142 10.72 -12.60 0.64
N ALA A 143 10.51 -13.87 0.95
CA ALA A 143 11.52 -14.73 1.56
C ALA A 143 12.77 -14.91 0.66
N ARG A 144 12.61 -14.92 -0.67
CA ARG A 144 13.73 -15.04 -1.61
C ARG A 144 14.57 -13.77 -1.75
N HIS A 145 13.98 -12.61 -1.44
CA HIS A 145 14.61 -11.28 -1.58
C HIS A 145 14.88 -10.58 -0.24
N ASP A 146 14.83 -11.33 0.87
CA ASP A 146 14.97 -10.81 2.24
C ASP A 146 14.08 -9.58 2.52
N ALA A 147 12.86 -9.61 2.00
CA ALA A 147 11.89 -8.53 2.18
C ALA A 147 11.01 -8.75 3.40
N ALA A 148 10.81 -7.69 4.19
CA ALA A 148 9.82 -7.68 5.26
C ALA A 148 8.40 -7.75 4.68
N VAL A 149 7.50 -8.50 5.33
CA VAL A 149 6.10 -8.65 4.91
C VAL A 149 5.17 -7.90 5.84
N ALA A 150 4.57 -6.82 5.36
CA ALA A 150 3.42 -6.19 6.03
C ALA A 150 2.16 -7.03 5.77
N GLY A 151 1.79 -7.85 6.75
CA GLY A 151 0.61 -8.72 6.66
C GLY A 151 -0.70 -7.94 6.77
N LEU A 152 -1.51 -7.94 5.71
CA LEU A 152 -2.81 -7.26 5.64
C LEU A 152 -4.00 -8.22 5.57
N ASP A 153 -3.78 -9.53 5.71
CA ASP A 153 -4.77 -10.59 5.53
C ASP A 153 -6.08 -10.34 6.30
N ASP A 154 -5.98 -9.76 7.49
CA ASP A 154 -7.08 -9.45 8.40
C ASP A 154 -7.57 -7.99 8.34
N LEU A 155 -6.97 -7.14 7.50
CA LEU A 155 -7.28 -5.71 7.38
C LEU A 155 -8.72 -5.51 6.88
N ARG A 156 -9.61 -5.11 7.79
CA ARG A 156 -11.04 -4.96 7.49
C ARG A 156 -11.70 -3.93 8.40
N GLY A 157 -12.95 -3.61 8.08
CA GLY A 157 -13.81 -2.75 8.89
C GLY A 157 -13.89 -1.32 8.38
N TRP A 158 -15.03 -0.68 8.63
CA TRP A 158 -15.42 0.60 8.04
C TRP A 158 -14.51 1.79 8.38
N ARG A 159 -13.71 1.65 9.45
CA ARG A 159 -12.71 2.65 9.85
C ARG A 159 -11.46 2.57 8.98
N LEU A 160 -11.06 1.37 8.58
CA LEU A 160 -9.79 1.09 7.91
C LEU A 160 -9.97 0.99 6.39
N VAL A 161 -11.12 0.49 5.93
CA VAL A 161 -11.39 0.25 4.51
C VAL A 161 -12.72 0.87 4.12
N PHE A 162 -12.76 1.48 2.94
CA PHE A 162 -13.98 2.02 2.35
C PHE A 162 -15.01 0.92 2.03
N PRO A 163 -16.29 1.27 1.77
CA PRO A 163 -17.36 0.30 1.52
C PRO A 163 -17.14 -0.65 0.34
N ASP A 164 -16.23 -0.31 -0.58
CA ASP A 164 -15.83 -1.17 -1.69
C ASP A 164 -14.96 -2.35 -1.26
N ALA A 165 -14.48 -2.36 0.00
CA ALA A 165 -13.53 -3.30 0.55
C ALA A 165 -12.23 -3.42 -0.25
N VAL A 166 -11.84 -2.35 -0.97
CA VAL A 166 -10.60 -2.27 -1.75
C VAL A 166 -9.71 -1.19 -1.17
N HIS A 167 -10.24 0.02 -1.05
CA HIS A 167 -9.42 1.19 -0.76
C HIS A 167 -9.35 1.43 0.76
N PRO A 168 -8.14 1.49 1.35
CA PRO A 168 -7.99 1.92 2.73
C PRO A 168 -8.37 3.40 2.89
N THR A 169 -8.97 3.74 4.03
CA THR A 169 -9.12 5.13 4.46
C THR A 169 -7.74 5.72 4.82
N ALA A 170 -7.64 7.02 5.13
CA ALA A 170 -6.40 7.57 5.67
C ALA A 170 -5.94 6.87 6.96
N LEU A 171 -6.89 6.45 7.82
CA LEU A 171 -6.57 5.65 9.00
C LEU A 171 -6.12 4.23 8.61
N GLY A 172 -6.70 3.64 7.57
CA GLY A 172 -6.24 2.37 7.02
C GLY A 172 -4.82 2.44 6.45
N GLN A 173 -4.46 3.52 5.75
CA GLN A 173 -3.10 3.73 5.25
C GLN A 173 -2.09 3.88 6.39
N LEU A 174 -2.48 4.56 7.47
CA LEU A 174 -1.66 4.65 8.68
C LEU A 174 -1.48 3.28 9.35
N GLU A 175 -2.54 2.46 9.42
CA GLU A 175 -2.48 1.09 9.94
C GLU A 175 -1.54 0.20 9.10
N ILE A 176 -1.59 0.31 7.77
CA ILE A 176 -0.65 -0.39 6.88
C ILE A 176 0.79 0.04 7.17
N ALA A 177 1.02 1.35 7.35
CA ALA A 177 2.34 1.88 7.69
C ALA A 177 2.85 1.36 9.04
N GLU A 178 2.00 1.28 10.06
CA GLU A 178 2.34 0.71 11.37
C GLU A 178 2.74 -0.77 11.26
N ARG A 179 1.99 -1.56 10.50
CA ARG A 179 2.30 -2.97 10.26
C ARG A 179 3.62 -3.14 9.49
N ALA A 180 3.88 -2.28 8.51
CA ALA A 180 5.13 -2.27 7.79
C ALA A 180 6.32 -1.87 8.69
N ALA A 181 6.16 -0.85 9.53
CA ALA A 181 7.17 -0.45 10.50
C ALA A 181 7.51 -1.59 11.47
N ALA A 182 6.48 -2.29 11.98
CA ALA A 182 6.66 -3.46 12.82
C ALA A 182 7.37 -4.61 12.10
N ALA A 183 6.98 -4.92 10.86
CA ALA A 183 7.61 -5.97 10.05
C ALA A 183 9.09 -5.66 9.73
N LEU A 184 9.43 -4.39 9.57
CA LEU A 184 10.79 -3.90 9.33
C LEU A 184 11.63 -3.74 10.61
N GLY A 185 11.06 -4.01 11.79
CA GLY A 185 11.72 -3.80 13.08
C GLY A 185 12.12 -2.35 13.34
N LEU A 186 11.35 -1.38 12.80
CA LEU A 186 11.65 0.04 12.97
C LEU A 186 11.19 0.51 14.36
N ALA A 187 12.01 1.35 14.99
CA ALA A 187 11.63 2.06 16.21
C ALA A 187 10.65 3.21 15.92
N ALA A 188 10.69 3.76 14.70
CA ALA A 188 9.80 4.82 14.26
C ALA A 188 8.35 4.33 14.20
N ARG A 189 7.42 5.16 14.70
CA ARG A 189 5.99 4.85 14.81
C ARG A 189 5.18 5.87 14.01
N PRO A 190 4.71 5.55 12.79
CA PRO A 190 3.88 6.44 11.99
C PRO A 190 2.71 7.10 12.76
N ALA A 191 2.04 6.36 13.64
CA ALA A 191 0.92 6.85 14.42
C ALA A 191 1.30 7.94 15.43
N ALA A 192 2.57 8.01 15.84
CA ALA A 192 3.06 9.04 16.76
C ALA A 192 3.01 10.44 16.13
N ILE A 193 3.10 10.55 14.80
CA ILE A 193 3.09 11.82 14.07
C ILE A 193 1.74 12.14 13.39
N ALA A 194 0.74 11.25 13.53
CA ALA A 194 -0.50 11.33 12.75
C ALA A 194 -1.65 12.09 13.44
N GLY A 195 -1.62 12.25 14.77
CA GLY A 195 -2.67 12.98 15.51
C GLY A 195 -4.07 12.33 15.43
N VAL A 196 -4.14 11.00 15.55
CA VAL A 196 -5.38 10.22 15.37
C VAL A 196 -6.48 10.62 16.37
N MET A 197 -7.64 11.04 15.87
CA MET A 197 -8.83 11.25 16.71
C MET A 197 -9.52 9.93 17.04
N ARG A 198 -9.88 9.75 18.32
CA ARG A 198 -10.54 8.53 18.83
C ARG A 198 -11.87 8.86 19.52
N GLY A 199 -12.71 7.86 19.64
CA GLY A 199 -13.96 7.91 20.41
C GLY A 199 -15.21 8.25 19.58
N PRO A 200 -16.40 8.12 20.21
CA PRO A 200 -17.69 8.11 19.50
C PRO A 200 -17.98 9.41 18.74
N ARG A 201 -17.45 10.55 19.21
CA ARG A 201 -17.59 11.84 18.52
C ARG A 201 -16.84 11.87 17.19
N ALA A 202 -15.64 11.30 17.13
CA ALA A 202 -14.86 11.21 15.89
C ALA A 202 -15.58 10.30 14.88
N ASP A 203 -16.15 9.21 15.39
CA ASP A 203 -16.90 8.22 14.61
C ASP A 203 -18.14 8.84 13.99
N LEU A 204 -18.93 9.53 14.81
CA LEU A 204 -20.12 10.26 14.35
C LEU A 204 -19.76 11.33 13.32
N ARG A 205 -18.70 12.12 13.58
CA ARG A 205 -18.24 13.16 12.64
C ARG A 205 -17.87 12.58 11.29
N TYR A 206 -17.12 11.49 11.26
CA TYR A 206 -16.72 10.84 10.00
C TYR A 206 -17.90 10.18 9.29
N ALA A 207 -18.76 9.48 10.05
CA ALA A 207 -19.95 8.82 9.52
C ALA A 207 -20.94 9.81 8.88
N LEU A 208 -21.13 11.00 9.46
CA LEU A 208 -22.08 11.99 8.92
C LEU A 208 -21.55 12.75 7.70
N THR A 209 -20.24 12.96 7.62
CA THR A 209 -19.67 13.87 6.62
C THR A 209 -19.20 13.19 5.34
N ARG A 210 -18.75 11.93 5.40
CA ARG A 210 -17.99 11.32 4.29
C ARG A 210 -18.49 9.94 3.87
N GLN A 211 -18.88 9.08 4.81
CA GLN A 211 -19.37 7.72 4.49
C GLN A 211 -20.57 7.68 3.51
N PRO A 212 -21.58 8.58 3.56
CA PRO A 212 -22.72 8.54 2.65
C PRO A 212 -22.31 8.75 1.18
N ALA A 213 -21.34 9.63 0.92
CA ALA A 213 -20.84 9.90 -0.42
C ALA A 213 -20.13 8.67 -1.01
N HIS A 214 -19.31 7.98 -0.21
CA HIS A 214 -18.65 6.75 -0.63
C HIS A 214 -19.64 5.61 -0.87
N LEU A 215 -20.64 5.44 0.01
CA LEU A 215 -21.70 4.47 -0.17
C LEU A 215 -22.50 4.73 -1.46
N LEU A 216 -22.79 6.00 -1.78
CA LEU A 216 -23.48 6.37 -3.00
C LEU A 216 -22.64 6.08 -4.26
N ARG A 217 -21.35 6.44 -4.25
CA ARG A 217 -20.42 6.15 -5.35
C ARG A 217 -20.28 4.63 -5.58
N ASP A 218 -20.11 3.87 -4.50
CA ASP A 218 -19.99 2.42 -4.54
C ASP A 218 -21.28 1.76 -5.07
N ARG A 219 -22.46 2.21 -4.61
CA ARG A 219 -23.74 1.77 -5.17
C ARG A 219 -23.83 2.06 -6.67
N ARG A 220 -23.51 3.28 -7.11
CA ARG A 220 -23.52 3.65 -8.53
C ARG A 220 -22.59 2.75 -9.37
N ARG A 221 -21.39 2.45 -8.88
CA ARG A 221 -20.45 1.54 -9.54
C ARG A 221 -21.06 0.15 -9.71
N ARG A 222 -21.60 -0.44 -8.63
CA ARG A 222 -22.24 -1.77 -8.69
C ARG A 222 -23.46 -1.84 -9.61
N TRP A 223 -24.18 -0.73 -9.77
CA TRP A 223 -25.26 -0.64 -10.74
C TRP A 223 -24.74 -0.67 -12.18
N ALA A 224 -23.69 0.10 -12.48
CA ALA A 224 -23.06 0.09 -13.80
C ALA A 224 -22.42 -1.27 -14.15
N GLU A 225 -21.80 -1.95 -13.17
CA GLU A 225 -21.22 -3.29 -13.36
C GLU A 225 -22.27 -4.38 -13.63
N ARG A 226 -23.49 -4.24 -13.11
CA ARG A 226 -24.61 -5.19 -13.35
C ARG A 226 -25.34 -4.97 -14.67
N ALA A 227 -25.17 -3.81 -15.29
CA ALA A 227 -25.79 -3.46 -16.56
C ALA A 227 -24.91 -3.81 -17.78
N ARG A 228 -23.75 -4.43 -17.55
CA ARG A 228 -22.82 -4.95 -18.56
C ARG A 228 -22.85 -6.47 -18.55
#